data_AF-A0A3S0IAK3-F1
#
_entry.id   AF-A0A3S0IAK3-F1
#
_cell.length_a   1.000
_cell.length_b   1.000
_cell.length_c   1.000
_cell.angle_alpha   90.00
_cell.angle_beta   90.00
_cell.angle_gamma   90.00
#
_symmetry.space_group_name_H-M   'P 1'
#
loop_
_entity.id
_entity.type
_entity.pdbx_description
1 polymer ?
#
loop_
_entity_poly.entity_id
_entity_poly.type
_entity_poly.pdbx_seq_one_letter_code
_entity_poly.pdbx_strand_id
1 'polypeptide(L)'
;MKTSLIAAAAVMLLSFGANAANTMKPHHEDALDCRTCHTTKGKFQRPEAETCIECHGGMSEIPTDPNRWDKNPHSSHHYEDLLECTACHSEHKASRAICSECHIVEFPNLK
;
A
#
# COMPACT_ATOMS: atom_id res chain seq x y z
N MET A 1 -23.15 -61.83 -19.68
CA MET A 1 -23.40 -60.47 -19.12
C MET A 1 -22.52 -60.38 -17.87
N LYS A 2 -21.41 -59.67 -17.83
CA LYS A 2 -21.27 -58.21 -17.88
C LYS A 2 -19.77 -57.90 -18.11
N THR A 3 -19.46 -57.15 -19.17
CA THR A 3 -18.14 -56.60 -19.43
C THR A 3 -17.96 -55.34 -18.58
N SER A 4 -17.04 -55.36 -17.61
CA SER A 4 -16.69 -54.18 -16.82
C SER A 4 -15.73 -53.29 -17.62
N LEU A 5 -16.28 -52.22 -18.20
CA LEU A 5 -15.51 -51.10 -18.72
C LEU A 5 -15.12 -50.20 -17.55
N ILE A 6 -13.83 -50.22 -17.17
CA ILE A 6 -13.24 -49.23 -16.27
C ILE A 6 -12.86 -48.02 -17.12
N ALA A 7 -13.70 -46.99 -17.11
CA ALA A 7 -13.39 -45.69 -17.69
C ALA A 7 -12.51 -44.91 -16.72
N ALA A 8 -11.22 -44.80 -17.03
CA ALA A 8 -10.28 -43.93 -16.33
C ALA A 8 -10.56 -42.46 -16.73
N ALA A 9 -11.35 -41.75 -15.91
CA ALA A 9 -11.53 -40.32 -16.05
C ALA A 9 -10.37 -39.59 -15.33
N ALA A 10 -9.43 -39.07 -16.11
CA ALA A 10 -8.37 -38.19 -15.63
C ALA A 10 -8.98 -36.87 -15.12
N VAL A 11 -8.98 -36.67 -13.80
CA VAL A 11 -9.36 -35.39 -13.18
C VAL A 11 -8.21 -34.42 -13.37
N MET A 12 -8.31 -33.56 -14.39
CA MET A 12 -7.37 -32.47 -14.61
C MET A 12 -7.71 -31.33 -13.64
N LEU A 13 -6.98 -31.25 -12.53
CA LEU A 13 -7.04 -30.14 -11.58
C LEU A 13 -6.48 -28.87 -12.24
N LEU A 14 -7.38 -28.05 -12.78
CA LEU A 14 -7.07 -26.67 -13.17
C LEU A 14 -6.75 -25.88 -11.89
N SER A 15 -5.45 -25.75 -11.61
CA SER A 15 -4.95 -24.84 -10.59
C SER A 15 -5.09 -23.42 -11.14
N PHE A 16 -6.23 -22.77 -10.90
CA PHE A 16 -6.32 -21.32 -11.06
C PHE A 16 -5.45 -20.68 -9.98
N GLY A 17 -4.22 -20.31 -10.36
CA GLY A 17 -3.40 -19.45 -9.52
C GLY A 17 -4.13 -18.13 -9.32
N ALA A 18 -4.52 -17.82 -8.09
CA ALA A 18 -4.99 -16.50 -7.73
C ALA A 18 -3.83 -15.52 -7.97
N ASN A 19 -3.93 -14.71 -9.02
CA ASN A 19 -3.06 -13.55 -9.16
C ASN A 19 -3.44 -12.61 -8.00
N ALA A 20 -2.51 -12.37 -7.08
CA ALA A 20 -2.69 -11.31 -6.09
C ALA A 20 -2.75 -9.99 -6.87
N ALA A 21 -3.97 -9.48 -7.09
CA ALA A 21 -4.15 -8.17 -7.69
C ALA A 21 -3.55 -7.13 -6.75
N ASN A 22 -2.84 -6.14 -7.29
CA ASN A 22 -2.44 -4.95 -6.55
C ASN A 22 -3.72 -4.15 -6.27
N THR A 23 -4.32 -4.36 -5.10
CA THR A 23 -5.54 -3.66 -4.67
C THR A 23 -5.21 -2.25 -4.22
N MET A 24 -6.12 -1.31 -4.46
CA MET A 24 -6.08 0.01 -3.83
C MET A 24 -6.68 -0.11 -2.43
N LYS A 25 -6.35 0.84 -1.56
CA LYS A 25 -6.94 0.94 -0.22
C LYS A 25 -8.30 1.62 -0.30
N PRO A 26 -9.23 1.30 0.61
CA PRO A 26 -10.60 1.84 0.58
C PRO A 26 -10.69 3.36 0.44
N HIS A 27 -9.83 4.09 1.14
CA HIS A 27 -9.87 5.55 1.14
C HIS A 27 -9.40 6.21 -0.16
N HIS A 28 -8.74 5.47 -1.06
CA HIS A 28 -8.41 5.92 -2.41
C HIS A 28 -9.29 5.24 -3.47
N GLU A 29 -9.64 3.97 -3.30
CA GLU A 29 -10.41 3.21 -4.29
C GLU A 29 -11.82 3.77 -4.51
N ASP A 30 -12.42 4.37 -3.47
CA ASP A 30 -13.76 4.95 -3.54
C ASP A 30 -13.81 6.25 -4.38
N ALA A 31 -12.67 6.90 -4.61
CA ALA A 31 -12.60 8.23 -5.21
C ALA A 31 -11.68 8.34 -6.44
N LEU A 32 -10.71 7.45 -6.58
CA LEU A 32 -9.60 7.59 -7.52
C LEU A 32 -9.48 6.38 -8.45
N ASP A 33 -8.79 6.58 -9.58
CA ASP A 33 -8.42 5.50 -10.49
C ASP A 33 -6.90 5.29 -10.50
N CYS A 34 -6.44 4.17 -11.09
CA CYS A 34 -5.02 3.85 -11.08
C CYS A 34 -4.14 4.93 -11.72
N ARG A 35 -4.68 5.72 -12.66
CA ARG A 35 -3.95 6.76 -13.40
C ARG A 35 -3.86 8.07 -12.62
N THR A 36 -4.64 8.23 -11.54
CA THR A 36 -4.45 9.33 -10.61
C THR A 36 -3.03 9.33 -10.07
N CYS A 37 -2.54 8.18 -9.62
CA CYS A 37 -1.18 8.06 -9.09
C CYS A 37 -0.17 7.62 -10.15
N HIS A 38 -0.56 6.76 -11.09
CA HIS A 38 0.31 6.25 -12.16
C HIS A 38 0.14 7.05 -13.45
N THR A 39 0.73 8.24 -13.47
CA THR A 39 0.61 9.20 -14.58
C THR A 39 1.33 8.75 -15.86
N THR A 40 2.35 7.88 -15.75
CA THR A 40 3.07 7.36 -16.90
C THR A 40 2.36 6.16 -17.52
N LYS A 41 1.82 6.35 -18.74
CA LYS A 41 1.08 5.31 -19.47
C LYS A 41 1.88 4.00 -19.59
N GLY A 42 1.29 2.90 -19.13
CA GLY A 42 1.87 1.56 -19.22
C GLY A 42 2.99 1.27 -18.21
N LYS A 43 3.26 2.19 -17.27
CA LYS A 43 4.23 1.97 -16.18
C LYS A 43 3.53 2.15 -14.83
N PHE A 44 3.30 1.02 -14.15
CA PHE A 44 2.83 1.01 -12.76
C PHE A 44 4.03 0.96 -11.82
N GLN A 45 4.77 2.07 -11.79
CA GLN A 45 5.91 2.28 -10.88
C GLN A 45 5.45 3.06 -9.65
N ARG A 46 6.20 2.92 -8.55
CA ARG A 46 6.00 3.74 -7.34
C ARG A 46 5.94 5.23 -7.75
N PRO A 47 4.86 5.95 -7.44
CA PRO A 47 4.80 7.39 -7.66
C PRO A 47 5.85 8.13 -6.84
N GLU A 48 6.31 9.26 -7.37
CA GLU A 48 7.13 10.22 -6.60
C GLU A 48 6.24 11.01 -5.63
N ALA A 49 6.85 11.60 -4.60
CA ALA A 49 6.14 12.34 -3.56
C ALA A 49 5.24 13.46 -4.09
N GLU A 50 5.61 14.11 -5.21
CA GLU A 50 4.84 15.21 -5.80
C GLU A 50 3.40 14.81 -6.12
N THR A 51 3.18 13.57 -6.58
CA THR A 51 1.84 13.05 -6.87
C THR A 51 0.95 13.00 -5.63
N CYS A 52 1.54 12.78 -4.44
CA CYS A 52 0.82 12.81 -3.17
C CYS A 52 0.57 14.25 -2.71
N ILE A 53 1.59 15.10 -2.85
CA ILE A 53 1.59 16.50 -2.40
C ILE A 53 0.52 17.33 -3.12
N GLU A 54 0.24 17.03 -4.39
CA GLU A 54 -0.83 17.71 -5.17
C GLU A 54 -2.21 17.67 -4.49
N CYS A 55 -2.49 16.67 -3.65
CA CYS A 55 -3.76 16.53 -2.93
C CYS A 55 -3.63 16.68 -1.41
N HIS A 56 -2.52 16.23 -0.82
CA HIS A 56 -2.34 16.19 0.64
C HIS A 56 -1.53 17.37 1.21
N GLY A 57 -0.85 18.14 0.36
CA GLY A 57 0.10 19.17 0.80
C GLY A 57 1.48 18.62 1.15
N GLY A 58 2.38 19.51 1.53
CA GLY A 58 3.74 19.16 1.94
C GLY A 58 3.75 18.37 3.26
N MET A 59 4.79 17.56 3.47
CA MET A 59 4.93 16.73 4.66
C MET A 59 4.76 17.53 5.98
N SER A 60 5.36 18.72 6.08
CA SER A 60 5.25 19.62 7.24
C SER A 60 3.86 20.26 7.41
N GLU A 61 3.00 20.22 6.39
CA GLU A 61 1.64 20.78 6.40
C GLU A 61 0.58 19.73 6.78
N ILE A 62 0.91 18.44 6.71
CA ILE A 62 -0.02 17.35 7.01
C ILE A 62 -0.16 17.21 8.53
N PRO A 63 -1.35 17.48 9.10
CA PRO A 63 -1.56 17.40 10.53
C PRO A 63 -1.39 15.97 11.02
N THR A 64 -0.74 15.82 12.18
CA THR A 64 -0.58 14.55 12.86
C THR A 64 -1.34 14.58 14.18
N ASP A 65 -2.03 13.48 14.48
CA ASP A 65 -2.78 13.39 15.72
C ASP A 65 -1.82 13.50 16.92
N PRO A 66 -2.15 14.32 17.93
CA PRO A 66 -1.38 14.38 19.15
C PRO A 66 -1.24 12.98 19.76
N ASN A 67 -0.02 12.63 20.17
CA ASN A 67 0.26 11.37 20.83
C ASN A 67 1.00 11.61 22.15
N ARG A 68 0.97 10.60 23.03
CA ARG A 68 1.59 10.67 24.36
C ARG A 68 3.08 11.00 24.38
N TRP A 69 3.76 10.90 23.24
CA TRP A 69 5.20 11.10 23.11
C TRP A 69 5.57 12.43 22.43
N ASP A 70 4.57 13.23 22.06
CA ASP A 70 4.74 14.48 21.31
C ASP A 70 5.64 14.29 20.07
N LYS A 71 5.45 13.16 19.36
CA LYS A 71 6.24 12.82 18.17
C LYS A 71 5.46 13.12 16.92
N ASN A 72 6.04 13.94 16.05
CA ASN A 72 5.50 14.18 14.72
C ASN A 72 6.17 13.23 13.70
N PRO A 73 5.45 12.24 13.13
CA PRO A 73 6.03 11.35 12.10
C PRO A 73 6.39 12.06 10.80
N HIS A 74 5.81 13.24 10.53
CA HIS A 74 6.05 14.05 9.33
C HIS A 74 7.10 15.14 9.54
N SER A 75 7.62 15.31 10.76
CA SER A 75 8.72 16.22 11.07
C SER A 75 9.56 15.58 12.18
N SER A 76 10.45 14.69 11.76
CA SER A 76 11.27 13.89 12.67
C SER A 76 12.65 14.51 12.86
N HIS A 77 13.29 14.28 14.00
CA HIS A 77 14.65 14.81 14.23
C HIS A 77 15.72 14.19 13.31
N HIS A 78 15.45 13.02 12.72
CA HIS A 78 16.40 12.33 11.85
C HIS A 78 16.32 12.81 10.40
N TYR A 79 15.11 13.14 9.94
CA TYR A 79 14.83 13.38 8.53
C TYR A 79 14.12 14.71 8.27
N GLU A 80 13.77 15.44 9.32
CA GLU A 80 12.85 16.57 9.25
C GLU A 80 11.61 16.16 8.45
N ASP A 81 11.32 16.86 7.36
CA ASP A 81 10.24 16.64 6.42
C ASP A 81 10.71 16.09 5.05
N LEU A 82 11.93 15.54 4.98
CA LEU A 82 12.61 15.14 3.73
C LEU A 82 12.34 13.70 3.28
N LEU A 83 11.53 12.93 4.00
CA LEU A 83 11.20 11.55 3.60
C LEU A 83 10.17 11.53 2.46
N GLU A 84 10.35 10.61 1.53
CA GLU A 84 9.31 10.25 0.56
C GLU A 84 8.07 9.73 1.28
N CYS A 85 6.88 10.18 0.89
CA CYS A 85 5.60 9.72 1.46
C CYS A 85 5.50 8.18 1.46
N THR A 86 5.98 7.58 0.38
CA THR A 86 5.94 6.12 0.15
C THR A 86 6.94 5.31 0.97
N ALA A 87 7.85 5.95 1.71
CA ALA A 87 8.74 5.27 2.64
C ALA A 87 7.96 4.57 3.76
N CYS A 88 6.85 5.19 4.18
CA CYS A 88 5.93 4.70 5.20
C CYS A 88 4.58 4.27 4.62
N HIS A 89 4.01 5.07 3.72
CA HIS A 89 2.67 4.86 3.17
C HIS A 89 2.71 4.01 1.91
N SER A 90 2.20 2.78 1.98
CA SER A 90 2.11 1.87 0.84
C SER A 90 0.67 1.69 0.40
N GLU A 91 0.37 1.79 -0.88
CA GLU A 91 -0.99 1.60 -1.40
C GLU A 91 -1.30 0.10 -1.60
N HIS A 92 -0.45 -0.61 -2.32
CA HIS A 92 -0.69 -2.01 -2.71
C HIS A 92 -0.13 -3.06 -1.73
N LYS A 93 0.18 -2.64 -0.50
CA LYS A 93 0.63 -3.50 0.62
C LYS A 93 0.44 -2.76 1.95
N ALA A 94 0.69 -3.45 3.06
CA ALA A 94 0.64 -2.83 4.38
C ALA A 94 1.61 -1.63 4.50
N SER A 95 1.11 -0.50 5.00
CA SER A 95 1.95 0.64 5.41
C SER A 95 2.77 0.26 6.65
N ARG A 96 3.93 0.89 6.83
CA ARG A 96 4.80 0.67 7.99
C ARG A 96 5.29 2.01 8.55
N ALA A 97 5.39 2.11 9.86
CA ALA A 97 6.07 3.22 10.50
C ALA A 97 7.56 2.89 10.61
N ILE A 98 8.41 3.41 9.73
CA ILE A 98 9.85 3.10 9.75
C ILE A 98 10.52 3.50 11.08
N CYS A 99 9.98 4.50 11.77
CA CYS A 99 10.43 4.92 13.09
C CYS A 99 10.32 3.79 14.13
N SER A 100 9.34 2.88 13.96
CA SER A 100 9.12 1.76 14.87
C SER A 100 10.18 0.66 14.78
N GLU A 101 11.06 0.73 13.78
CA GLU A 101 12.20 -0.19 13.64
C GLU A 101 13.26 0.06 14.71
N CYS A 102 13.36 1.30 15.22
CA CYS A 102 14.32 1.71 16.24
C CYS A 102 13.67 2.30 17.51
N HIS A 103 12.45 2.82 17.42
CA HIS A 103 11.77 3.50 18.52
C HIS A 103 10.45 2.83 18.90
N ILE A 104 10.09 2.88 20.18
CA ILE A 104 8.77 2.44 20.65
C ILE A 104 7.79 3.59 20.43
N VAL A 105 7.26 3.68 19.22
CA VAL A 105 6.27 4.68 18.81
C VAL A 105 4.99 4.01 18.33
N GLU A 106 3.87 4.69 18.54
CA GLU A 106 2.57 4.26 18.07
C GLU A 106 1.92 5.45 17.35
N PHE A 107 1.65 5.27 16.06
CA PHE A 107 0.97 6.25 15.22
C PHE A 107 -0.40 5.67 14.86
N PRO A 108 -1.42 5.86 15.72
CA PRO A 108 -2.78 5.45 15.39
C PRO A 108 -3.19 6.23 14.14
N ASN A 109 -3.77 5.55 13.16
CA ASN A 109 -4.17 6.13 11.87
C ASN A 109 -3.08 6.23 10.78
N LEU A 110 -2.03 5.41 10.82
CA LEU A 110 -1.19 5.22 9.63
C LEU A 110 -2.04 4.65 8.47
N LYS A 111 -2.43 5.50 7.53
CA LYS A 111 -3.22 5.12 6.36
C LYS A 111 -2.38 4.45 5.28
#